data_AF-A0A8T3L554-F1
#
_entry.id   AF-A0A8T3L554-F1
#
_cell.length_a   1.000
_cell.length_b   1.000
_cell.length_c   1.000
_cell.angle_alpha   90.00
_cell.angle_beta   90.00
_cell.angle_gamma   90.00
#
_symmetry.space_group_name_H-M   'P 1'
#
loop_
_entity.id
_entity.type
_entity.pdbx_description
1 polymer ?
#
loop_
_entity_poly.entity_id
_entity_poly.type
_entity_poly.pdbx_seq_one_letter_code
_entity_poly.pdbx_strand_id
1 'polypeptide(L)'
;MNIPDTSSCDIIVNAMMTNPKQPAEIIDFIESVFRIPSSLMASEGTASYESEVKNAEALASRLGWAIETYRGEIDGGWEGRLKSAGAGKGELKAKLHTIATNFYWTTIEKNLPLLMIHIEAIGTETAISTRNAWRKMLTKSAHEAYKIACGQETPRQIQAFVKGWQKLTSAKKDLKKETKEELT
;
A
#
# COMPACT_ATOMS: atom_id res chain seq x y z
N MET A 1 0.04 -11.93 27.27
CA MET A 1 1.46 -12.26 27.03
C MET A 1 2.24 -11.53 28.12
N ASN A 2 3.01 -12.22 28.96
CA ASN A 2 3.71 -11.59 30.10
C ASN A 2 5.15 -11.27 29.67
N ILE A 3 5.30 -10.35 28.73
CA ILE A 3 6.60 -9.87 28.25
C ILE A 3 6.83 -8.52 28.95
N PRO A 4 7.99 -8.28 29.58
CA PRO A 4 8.30 -6.97 30.13
C PRO A 4 8.21 -5.91 29.03
N ASP A 5 7.50 -4.79 29.30
CA ASP A 5 7.25 -3.69 28.36
C ASP A 5 8.54 -3.10 27.73
N THR A 6 9.70 -3.39 28.32
CA THR A 6 11.01 -2.90 27.90
C THR A 6 11.78 -3.84 26.98
N SER A 7 11.31 -5.07 26.77
CA SER A 7 12.05 -6.11 26.04
C SER A 7 11.50 -6.33 24.63
N SER A 8 12.35 -6.20 23.62
CA SER A 8 12.02 -6.60 22.25
C SER A 8 11.74 -8.11 22.17
N CYS A 9 10.82 -8.55 21.31
CA CYS A 9 10.48 -9.96 21.17
C CYS A 9 10.39 -10.37 19.69
N ASP A 10 10.27 -11.68 19.46
CA ASP A 10 9.96 -12.24 18.15
C ASP A 10 8.55 -12.82 18.15
N ILE A 11 7.78 -12.53 17.10
CA ILE A 11 6.48 -13.14 16.86
C ILE A 11 6.62 -14.10 15.69
N ILE A 12 6.30 -15.37 15.92
CA ILE A 12 6.15 -16.36 14.87
C ILE A 12 4.69 -16.40 14.45
N VAL A 13 4.41 -16.13 13.18
CA VAL A 13 3.09 -16.14 12.58
C VAL A 13 3.02 -17.30 11.61
N ASN A 14 2.11 -18.23 11.88
CA ASN A 14 1.80 -19.37 11.03
C ASN A 14 0.40 -19.21 10.47
N ALA A 15 0.26 -19.29 9.16
CA ALA A 15 -1.00 -19.19 8.45
C ALA A 15 -1.18 -20.37 7.49
N MET A 16 -2.39 -20.91 7.46
CA MET A 16 -2.82 -21.91 6.49
C MET A 16 -3.92 -21.31 5.63
N MET A 17 -3.70 -21.29 4.32
CA MET A 17 -4.70 -20.86 3.35
C MET A 17 -5.46 -22.08 2.85
N THR A 18 -6.78 -22.03 2.91
CA THR A 18 -7.66 -23.08 2.40
C THR A 18 -8.53 -22.55 1.27
N ASN A 19 -9.02 -23.45 0.42
CA ASN A 19 -9.94 -23.08 -0.64
C ASN A 19 -11.28 -22.66 -0.04
N PRO A 20 -11.75 -21.41 -0.27
CA PRO A 20 -13.01 -20.94 0.29
C PRO A 20 -14.23 -21.73 -0.22
N LYS A 21 -14.12 -22.38 -1.38
CA LYS A 21 -15.16 -23.26 -1.96
C LYS A 21 -15.01 -24.71 -1.51
N GLN A 22 -13.84 -25.12 -1.06
CA GLN A 22 -13.53 -26.47 -0.57
C GLN A 22 -12.60 -26.38 0.65
N PRO A 23 -13.13 -26.06 1.86
CA PRO A 23 -12.28 -25.73 3.02
C PRO A 23 -11.33 -26.83 3.50
N ALA A 24 -11.55 -28.08 3.07
CA ALA A 24 -10.66 -29.21 3.33
C ALA A 24 -9.43 -29.26 2.40
N GLU A 25 -9.46 -28.54 1.28
CA GLU A 25 -8.33 -28.37 0.39
C GLU A 25 -7.42 -27.25 0.93
N ILE A 26 -6.20 -27.62 1.28
CA ILE A 26 -5.17 -26.67 1.68
C ILE A 26 -4.48 -26.15 0.43
N ILE A 27 -4.51 -24.83 0.27
CA ILE A 27 -3.87 -24.12 -0.86
C ILE A 27 -2.41 -23.84 -0.52
N ASP A 28 -2.13 -23.36 0.70
CA ASP A 28 -0.78 -22.92 1.06
C ASP A 28 -0.55 -22.91 2.58
N PHE A 29 0.73 -22.91 2.97
CA PHE A 29 1.22 -22.71 4.33
C PHE A 29 2.29 -21.62 4.34
N ILE A 30 2.11 -20.63 5.21
CA ILE A 30 3.04 -19.52 5.38
C ILE A 30 3.50 -19.50 6.83
N GLU A 31 4.81 -19.55 7.02
CA GLU A 31 5.46 -19.26 8.30
C GLU A 31 6.26 -17.97 8.15
N SER A 32 6.19 -17.09 9.14
CA SER A 32 6.93 -15.83 9.15
C SER A 32 7.36 -15.46 10.56
N VAL A 33 8.55 -14.87 10.68
CA VAL A 33 9.10 -14.41 11.95
C VAL A 33 9.26 -12.89 11.90
N PHE A 34 8.64 -12.20 12.85
CA PHE A 34 8.67 -10.75 12.95
C PHE A 34 9.38 -10.32 14.23
N ARG A 35 10.45 -9.54 14.06
CA ARG A 35 11.15 -8.86 15.16
C ARG A 35 10.34 -7.65 15.59
N ILE A 36 9.90 -7.62 16.84
CA ILE A 36 9.14 -6.52 17.43
C ILE A 36 10.04 -5.72 18.38
N PRO A 37 10.42 -4.48 18.03
CA PRO A 37 11.19 -3.64 18.93
C PRO A 37 10.30 -3.17 20.09
N SER A 38 10.91 -2.90 21.26
CA SER A 38 10.16 -2.40 22.42
C SER A 38 9.51 -1.04 22.16
N SER A 39 10.11 -0.22 21.29
CA SER A 39 9.53 1.04 20.82
C SER A 39 8.17 0.85 20.15
N LEU A 40 7.93 -0.25 19.43
CA LEU A 40 6.65 -0.52 18.79
C LEU A 40 5.55 -0.85 19.80
N MET A 41 5.90 -1.42 20.95
CA MET A 41 4.95 -1.79 22.01
C MET A 41 4.54 -0.59 22.88
N ALA A 42 5.30 0.50 22.83
CA ALA A 42 4.88 1.76 23.43
C ALA A 42 3.67 2.34 22.67
N SER A 43 2.77 3.03 23.37
CA SER A 43 1.56 3.61 22.78
C SER A 43 1.85 4.54 21.60
N GLU A 44 2.89 5.37 21.71
CA GLU A 44 3.33 6.26 20.63
C GLU A 44 3.85 5.49 19.41
N GLY A 45 4.65 4.43 19.63
CA GLY A 45 5.16 3.59 18.55
C GLY A 45 4.07 2.79 17.84
N THR A 46 3.13 2.21 18.59
CA THR A 46 1.95 1.53 18.01
C THR A 46 1.12 2.50 17.18
N ALA A 47 0.79 3.68 17.72
CA ALA A 47 0.00 4.68 17.01
C ALA A 47 0.71 5.19 15.74
N SER A 48 2.02 5.39 15.80
CA SER A 48 2.84 5.76 14.64
C SER A 48 2.85 4.67 13.58
N TYR A 49 3.06 3.41 13.97
CA TYR A 49 3.02 2.26 13.06
C TYR A 49 1.67 2.14 12.35
N GLU A 50 0.57 2.18 13.09
CA GLU A 50 -0.79 2.14 12.51
C GLU A 50 -1.03 3.28 11.53
N SER A 51 -0.57 4.49 11.87
CA SER A 51 -0.70 5.67 10.99
C SER A 51 0.05 5.48 9.68
N GLU A 52 1.28 4.96 9.73
CA GLU A 52 2.09 4.72 8.54
C GLU A 52 1.59 3.54 7.70
N VAL A 53 0.99 2.51 8.31
CA VAL A 53 0.28 1.43 7.59
C VAL A 53 -0.95 2.00 6.87
N LYS A 54 -1.78 2.80 7.54
CA LYS A 54 -2.93 3.49 6.92
C LYS A 54 -2.51 4.36 5.74
N ASN A 55 -1.35 5.02 5.83
CA ASN A 55 -0.79 5.78 4.71
C ASN A 55 -0.45 4.88 3.51
N ALA A 56 0.20 3.74 3.76
CA ALA A 56 0.51 2.76 2.72
C ALA A 56 -0.76 2.21 2.04
N GLU A 57 -1.82 1.92 2.81
CA GLU A 57 -3.13 1.46 2.31
C GLU A 57 -3.87 2.54 1.52
N ALA A 58 -3.83 3.79 1.98
CA ALA A 58 -4.42 4.92 1.26
C ALA A 58 -3.74 5.12 -0.11
N LEU A 59 -2.42 4.94 -0.17
CA LEU A 59 -1.68 5.01 -1.42
C LEU A 59 -1.97 3.81 -2.33
N ALA A 60 -2.12 2.59 -1.79
CA ALA A 60 -2.58 1.43 -2.55
C ALA A 60 -3.97 1.65 -3.16
N SER A 61 -4.89 2.22 -2.39
CA SER A 61 -6.25 2.54 -2.86
C SER A 61 -6.22 3.52 -4.03
N ARG A 62 -5.37 4.55 -3.93
CA ARG A 62 -5.16 5.53 -5.02
C ARG A 62 -4.51 4.93 -6.25
N LEU A 63 -3.56 4.02 -6.06
CA LEU A 63 -2.97 3.24 -7.15
C LEU A 63 -4.06 2.43 -7.88
N GLY A 64 -4.96 1.77 -7.13
CA GLY A 64 -6.13 1.09 -7.70
C GLY A 64 -6.98 2.04 -8.55
N TRP A 65 -7.37 3.20 -8.03
CA TRP A 65 -8.16 4.18 -8.80
C TRP A 65 -7.45 4.72 -10.03
N ALA A 66 -6.13 4.91 -9.97
CA ALA A 66 -5.33 5.34 -11.11
C ALA A 66 -5.34 4.27 -12.22
N ILE A 67 -5.28 3.00 -11.86
CA ILE A 67 -5.37 1.86 -12.79
C ILE A 67 -6.77 1.76 -13.39
N GLU A 68 -7.82 1.88 -12.57
CA GLU A 68 -9.19 1.90 -13.08
C GLU A 68 -9.39 3.04 -14.09
N THR A 69 -8.84 4.22 -13.80
CA THR A 69 -8.88 5.38 -14.71
C THR A 69 -8.16 5.06 -16.02
N TYR A 70 -6.96 4.49 -15.97
CA TYR A 70 -6.23 4.06 -17.17
C TYR A 70 -7.03 3.04 -17.98
N ARG A 71 -7.54 1.99 -17.33
CA ARG A 71 -8.25 0.89 -17.99
C ARG A 71 -9.61 1.32 -18.55
N GLY A 72 -10.28 2.30 -17.94
CA GLY A 72 -11.50 2.88 -18.49
C GLY A 72 -11.29 3.57 -19.84
N GLU A 73 -10.11 4.14 -20.08
CA GLU A 73 -9.76 4.79 -21.34
C GLU A 73 -9.32 3.79 -22.43
N ILE A 74 -8.79 2.64 -22.02
CA ILE A 74 -8.26 1.60 -22.93
C ILE A 74 -9.32 0.56 -23.26
N ASP A 75 -9.94 -0.02 -22.25
CA ASP A 75 -10.90 -1.06 -22.43
C ASP A 75 -12.29 -0.45 -22.59
N GLY A 76 -12.70 -0.21 -23.83
CA GLY A 76 -14.06 0.25 -24.12
C GLY A 76 -15.09 -0.59 -23.35
N GLY A 77 -16.09 0.07 -22.75
CA GLY A 77 -17.15 -0.60 -22.00
C GLY A 77 -16.72 -1.20 -20.65
N TRP A 78 -15.55 -0.84 -20.10
CA TRP A 78 -15.16 -1.19 -18.72
C TRP A 78 -16.27 -0.87 -17.71
N GLU A 79 -16.85 0.33 -17.79
CA GLU A 79 -17.94 0.76 -16.91
C GLU A 79 -19.18 -0.15 -17.03
N GLY A 80 -19.49 -0.61 -18.25
CA GLY A 80 -20.57 -1.55 -18.52
C GLY A 80 -20.28 -2.92 -17.91
N ARG A 81 -19.08 -3.46 -18.11
CA ARG A 81 -18.65 -4.75 -17.52
C ARG A 81 -18.70 -4.70 -16.00
N LEU A 82 -18.29 -3.58 -15.40
CA LEU A 82 -18.32 -3.39 -13.96
C LEU A 82 -19.75 -3.35 -13.40
N LYS A 83 -20.69 -2.72 -14.12
CA LYS A 83 -22.12 -2.73 -13.78
C LYS A 83 -22.74 -4.11 -13.92
N SER A 84 -22.42 -4.83 -15.00
CA SER A 84 -22.94 -6.18 -15.25
C SER A 84 -22.39 -7.24 -14.28
N ALA A 85 -21.23 -7.01 -13.66
CA ALA A 85 -20.60 -7.97 -12.76
C ALA A 85 -21.35 -8.18 -11.43
N GLY A 86 -22.23 -7.27 -11.01
CA GLY A 86 -23.01 -7.40 -9.77
C GLY A 86 -22.13 -7.73 -8.56
N ALA A 87 -22.40 -8.87 -7.91
CA ALA A 87 -21.63 -9.37 -6.75
C ALA A 87 -20.16 -9.70 -7.08
N GLY A 88 -19.82 -9.99 -8.34
CA GLY A 88 -18.45 -10.28 -8.80
C GLY A 88 -17.58 -9.05 -9.04
N LYS A 89 -18.11 -7.84 -8.82
CA LYS A 89 -17.39 -6.57 -9.04
C LYS A 89 -16.05 -6.49 -8.29
N GLY A 90 -16.02 -7.00 -7.06
CA GLY A 90 -14.81 -7.00 -6.23
C GLY A 90 -13.70 -7.86 -6.84
N GLU A 91 -14.02 -9.08 -7.26
CA GLU A 91 -13.08 -10.00 -7.89
C GLU A 91 -12.54 -9.44 -9.23
N LEU A 92 -13.42 -8.82 -10.02
CA LEU A 92 -13.03 -8.20 -11.28
C LEU A 92 -12.04 -7.04 -11.09
N LYS A 93 -12.27 -6.21 -10.07
CA LYS A 93 -11.31 -5.15 -9.67
C LYS A 93 -10.01 -5.73 -9.14
N ALA A 94 -10.07 -6.76 -8.30
CA ALA A 94 -8.88 -7.42 -7.78
C ALA A 94 -7.99 -7.96 -8.92
N LYS A 95 -8.60 -8.64 -9.90
CA LYS A 95 -7.92 -9.11 -11.12
C LYS A 95 -7.29 -7.97 -11.91
N LEU A 96 -8.00 -6.85 -12.07
CA LEU A 96 -7.48 -5.66 -12.75
C LEU A 96 -6.24 -5.08 -12.05
N HIS A 97 -6.27 -5.04 -10.72
CA HIS A 97 -5.22 -4.41 -9.92
C HIS A 97 -4.02 -5.32 -9.67
N THR A 98 -4.18 -6.63 -9.87
CA THR A 98 -3.26 -7.68 -9.38
C THR A 98 -1.79 -7.39 -9.67
N ILE A 99 -1.42 -7.04 -10.91
CA ILE A 99 -0.02 -6.78 -11.28
C ILE A 99 0.57 -5.64 -10.44
N ALA A 100 -0.14 -4.53 -10.34
CA ALA A 100 0.34 -3.36 -9.60
C ALA A 100 0.30 -3.59 -8.09
N THR A 101 -0.76 -4.20 -7.56
CA THR A 101 -0.90 -4.44 -6.12
C THR A 101 0.13 -5.44 -5.63
N ASN A 102 0.41 -6.50 -6.39
CA ASN A 102 1.44 -7.47 -6.04
C ASN A 102 2.81 -6.78 -6.02
N PHE A 103 3.16 -6.04 -7.08
CA PHE A 103 4.43 -5.31 -7.11
C PHE A 103 4.57 -4.32 -5.94
N TYR A 104 3.52 -3.54 -5.67
CA TYR A 104 3.50 -2.53 -4.61
C TYR A 104 3.69 -3.16 -3.23
N TRP A 105 2.86 -4.15 -2.87
CA TRP A 105 2.91 -4.77 -1.54
C TRP A 105 4.19 -5.58 -1.34
N THR A 106 4.64 -6.34 -2.34
CA THR A 106 5.93 -7.04 -2.26
C THR A 106 7.09 -6.06 -2.07
N THR A 107 7.05 -4.88 -2.70
CA THR A 107 8.11 -3.87 -2.50
C THR A 107 8.05 -3.28 -1.09
N ILE A 108 6.85 -3.06 -0.54
CA ILE A 108 6.67 -2.58 0.83
C ILE A 108 7.20 -3.59 1.84
N GLU A 109 6.80 -4.85 1.71
CA GLU A 109 7.24 -5.94 2.61
C GLU A 109 8.76 -6.05 2.64
N LYS A 110 9.41 -6.01 1.47
CA LYS A 110 10.88 -5.99 1.36
C LYS A 110 11.55 -4.81 2.05
N ASN A 111 10.82 -3.70 2.23
CA ASN A 111 11.33 -2.46 2.81
C ASN A 111 10.71 -2.15 4.18
N LEU A 112 9.99 -3.09 4.79
CA LEU A 112 9.46 -2.95 6.15
C LEU A 112 10.51 -2.55 7.21
N PRO A 113 11.80 -2.95 7.10
CA PRO A 113 12.83 -2.44 8.00
C PRO A 113 12.94 -0.92 8.06
N LEU A 114 12.61 -0.18 6.98
CA LEU A 114 12.59 1.28 7.01
C LEU A 114 11.51 1.84 7.95
N LEU A 115 10.35 1.18 8.02
CA LEU A 115 9.31 1.54 8.96
C LEU A 115 9.77 1.24 10.39
N MET A 116 10.37 0.08 10.63
CA MET A 116 10.88 -0.28 11.96
C MET A 116 11.96 0.70 12.44
N ILE A 117 12.89 1.10 11.57
CA ILE A 117 13.88 2.16 11.87
C ILE A 117 13.18 3.48 12.24
N HIS A 118 12.07 3.82 11.57
CA HIS A 118 11.30 5.01 11.95
C HIS A 118 10.69 4.87 13.34
N ILE A 119 10.08 3.72 13.66
CA ILE A 119 9.49 3.46 14.98
C ILE A 119 10.54 3.53 16.10
N GLU A 120 11.73 2.98 15.89
CA GLU A 120 12.86 3.08 16.84
C GLU A 120 13.39 4.51 17.00
N ALA A 121 13.29 5.34 15.96
CA ALA A 121 13.75 6.71 15.98
C ALA A 121 12.78 7.70 16.65
N ILE A 122 11.57 7.28 17.02
CA ILE A 122 10.57 8.14 17.69
C ILE A 122 11.18 8.75 18.96
N GLY A 123 10.94 10.05 19.18
CA GLY A 123 11.52 10.80 20.29
C GLY A 123 12.99 11.23 20.08
N THR A 124 13.62 10.89 18.95
CA THR A 124 14.98 11.34 18.60
C THR A 124 14.97 12.43 17.53
N GLU A 125 16.12 13.11 17.35
CA GLU A 125 16.32 14.11 16.29
C GLU A 125 16.16 13.53 14.86
N THR A 126 16.31 12.21 14.71
CA THR A 126 16.25 11.54 13.40
C THR A 126 14.84 11.11 12.98
N ALA A 127 13.84 11.19 13.88
CA ALA A 127 12.48 10.71 13.66
C ALA A 127 11.84 11.21 12.36
N ILE A 128 12.01 12.50 12.06
CA ILE A 128 11.43 13.13 10.86
C ILE A 128 12.10 12.60 9.58
N SER A 129 13.43 12.43 9.62
CA SER A 129 14.22 11.96 8.47
C SER A 129 13.86 10.52 8.10
N THR A 130 13.79 9.63 9.10
CA THR A 130 13.44 8.22 8.91
C THR A 130 11.99 8.06 8.41
N ARG A 131 11.04 8.84 8.94
CA ARG A 131 9.66 8.89 8.42
C ARG A 131 9.60 9.29 6.95
N ASN A 132 10.36 10.33 6.60
CA ASN A 132 10.39 10.84 5.22
C ASN A 132 11.01 9.81 4.27
N ALA A 133 12.01 9.05 4.72
CA ALA A 133 12.58 7.95 3.94
C ALA A 133 11.54 6.87 3.65
N TRP A 134 10.79 6.43 4.67
CA TRP A 134 9.66 5.48 4.52
C TRP A 134 8.61 5.99 3.52
N ARG A 135 8.09 7.20 3.73
CA ARG A 135 7.04 7.78 2.88
C ARG A 135 7.49 8.01 1.44
N LYS A 136 8.76 8.38 1.25
CA LYS A 136 9.37 8.50 -0.09
C LYS A 136 9.46 7.13 -0.78
N MET A 137 9.83 6.09 -0.04
CA MET A 137 9.83 4.71 -0.55
C MET A 137 8.41 4.31 -0.98
N LEU A 138 7.38 4.49 -0.14
CA LEU A 138 5.98 4.20 -0.48
C LEU A 138 5.56 4.88 -1.80
N THR A 139 5.80 6.19 -1.88
CA THR A 139 5.47 6.99 -3.07
C THR A 139 6.19 6.48 -4.32
N LYS A 140 7.48 6.15 -4.21
CA LYS A 140 8.26 5.59 -5.32
C LYS A 140 7.70 4.24 -5.75
N SER A 141 7.40 3.35 -4.80
CA SER A 141 6.85 2.02 -5.06
C SER A 141 5.51 2.09 -5.80
N ALA A 142 4.61 3.00 -5.40
CA ALA A 142 3.33 3.18 -6.10
C ALA A 142 3.51 3.70 -7.53
N HIS A 143 4.44 4.63 -7.75
CA HIS A 143 4.76 5.12 -9.09
C HIS A 143 5.31 4.03 -10.00
N GLU A 144 6.23 3.20 -9.50
CA GLU A 144 6.80 2.10 -10.28
C GLU A 144 5.75 1.01 -10.54
N ALA A 145 4.92 0.66 -9.55
CA ALA A 145 3.81 -0.26 -9.73
C ALA A 145 2.86 0.18 -10.86
N TYR A 146 2.54 1.47 -10.90
CA TYR A 146 1.68 2.04 -11.94
C TYR A 146 2.33 1.98 -13.33
N LYS A 147 3.62 2.31 -13.45
CA LYS A 147 4.36 2.21 -14.72
C LYS A 147 4.41 0.78 -15.23
N ILE A 148 4.59 -0.19 -14.35
CA ILE A 148 4.64 -1.62 -14.71
C ILE A 148 3.28 -2.11 -15.20
N ALA A 149 2.18 -1.68 -14.56
CA ALA A 149 0.84 -2.14 -14.90
C ALA A 149 0.19 -1.40 -16.08
N CYS A 150 0.65 -0.19 -16.40
CA CYS A 150 0.04 0.66 -17.43
C CYS A 150 1.03 0.90 -18.58
N GLY A 151 0.84 0.18 -19.68
CA GLY A 151 1.60 0.35 -20.92
C GLY A 151 1.49 1.76 -21.50
N GLN A 152 2.50 2.16 -22.27
CA GLN A 152 2.66 3.51 -22.84
C GLN A 152 3.10 3.46 -24.32
N GLU A 153 2.76 2.38 -25.02
CA GLU A 153 3.30 2.08 -26.36
C GLU A 153 2.57 2.83 -27.48
N THR A 154 1.29 3.18 -27.26
CA THR A 154 0.44 3.86 -28.25
C THR A 154 -0.01 5.24 -27.77
N PRO A 155 -0.36 6.17 -28.69
CA PRO A 155 -0.86 7.49 -28.30
C PRO A 155 -2.06 7.44 -27.34
N ARG A 156 -2.96 6.46 -27.55
CA ARG A 156 -4.11 6.22 -26.67
C ARG A 156 -3.67 5.82 -25.27
N GLN A 157 -2.70 4.92 -25.16
CA GLN A 157 -2.12 4.49 -23.88
C GLN A 157 -1.39 5.62 -23.17
N ILE A 158 -0.64 6.46 -23.88
CA ILE A 158 0.04 7.62 -23.29
C ILE A 158 -0.99 8.60 -22.70
N GLN A 159 -2.07 8.89 -23.41
CA GLN A 159 -3.14 9.76 -22.89
C GLN A 159 -3.84 9.15 -21.67
N ALA A 160 -4.17 7.86 -21.71
CA ALA A 160 -4.74 7.14 -20.57
C ALA A 160 -3.79 7.14 -19.35
N PHE A 161 -2.49 6.94 -19.60
CA PHE A 161 -1.45 6.95 -18.58
C PHE A 161 -1.39 8.29 -17.87
N VAL A 162 -1.40 9.40 -18.62
CA VAL A 162 -1.39 10.75 -18.02
C VAL A 162 -2.62 10.97 -17.13
N LYS A 163 -3.82 10.54 -17.55
CA LYS A 163 -5.05 10.67 -16.76
C LYS A 163 -4.98 9.89 -15.43
N GLY A 164 -4.55 8.63 -15.47
CA GLY A 164 -4.39 7.84 -14.25
C GLY A 164 -3.23 8.36 -13.37
N TRP A 165 -2.13 8.82 -13.98
CA TRP A 165 -1.00 9.42 -13.26
C TRP A 165 -1.42 10.67 -12.47
N GLN A 166 -2.29 11.50 -13.03
CA GLN A 166 -2.87 12.63 -12.31
C GLN A 166 -3.65 12.17 -11.08
N LYS A 167 -4.46 11.10 -11.18
CA LYS A 167 -5.16 10.54 -10.02
C LYS A 167 -4.20 10.03 -8.95
N LEU A 168 -3.14 9.33 -9.37
CA LEU A 168 -2.12 8.81 -8.45
C LEU A 168 -1.39 9.94 -7.72
N THR A 169 -1.10 11.05 -8.39
CA THR A 169 -0.27 12.14 -7.84
C THR A 169 -1.05 13.30 -7.22
N SER A 170 -2.35 13.42 -7.46
CA SER A 170 -3.16 14.60 -7.07
C SER A 170 -3.15 14.98 -5.59
N ALA A 171 -3.00 14.05 -4.63
CA ALA A 171 -2.98 14.44 -3.21
C ALA A 171 -1.72 15.21 -2.78
N LYS A 172 -0.69 15.35 -3.66
CA LYS A 172 0.37 16.33 -3.41
C LYS A 172 -0.14 17.77 -3.40
N LYS A 173 -1.33 18.06 -3.94
CA LYS A 173 -1.95 19.39 -3.89
C LYS A 173 -2.69 19.65 -2.58
N ASP A 174 -3.30 18.64 -1.98
CA ASP A 174 -4.12 18.81 -0.77
C ASP A 174 -3.24 18.98 0.48
N LEU A 175 -2.16 18.19 0.59
CA LEU A 175 -1.14 18.35 1.66
C LEU A 175 -0.39 19.70 1.60
N LYS A 176 -0.35 20.37 0.43
CA LYS A 176 0.27 21.70 0.28
C LYS A 176 -0.69 22.85 0.59
N LYS A 177 -2.01 22.58 0.68
CA LYS A 177 -3.02 23.56 1.07
C LYS A 177 -3.09 23.69 2.59
N GLU A 178 -3.08 22.58 3.31
CA GLU A 178 -3.11 22.58 4.78
C GLU A 178 -1.91 23.32 5.40
N THR A 179 -0.70 23.17 4.85
CA THR A 179 0.49 23.90 5.36
C THR A 179 0.48 25.40 5.07
N LYS A 180 -0.42 25.90 4.21
CA LYS A 180 -0.54 27.33 3.90
C LYS A 180 -1.63 28.04 4.69
N GLU A 181 -2.62 27.30 5.20
CA GLU A 181 -3.73 27.87 5.98
C GLU A 181 -3.39 27.97 7.48
N GLU A 182 -2.37 27.27 7.98
CA GLU A 182 -1.87 27.40 9.36
C GLU A 182 -0.81 28.52 9.57
N LEU A 183 -0.49 29.29 8.53
CA LEU A 183 0.52 30.37 8.55
C LEU A 183 -0.02 31.75 8.14
N THR A 184 -1.35 31.92 8.18
CA THR A 184 -2.07 33.19 7.96
C THR A 184 -3.06 33.42 9.07
#